data_AF-A0A2E5XER6-F1
#
_entry.id   AF-A0A2E5XER6-F1
#
_cell.length_a   1.000
_cell.length_b   1.000
_cell.length_c   1.000
_cell.angle_alpha   90.00
_cell.angle_beta   90.00
_cell.angle_gamma   90.00
#
_symmetry.space_group_name_H-M   'P 1'
#
loop_
_entity.id
_entity.type
_entity.pdbx_description
1 polymer ?
#
loop_
_entity_poly.entity_id
_entity_poly.type
_entity_poly.pdbx_seq_one_letter_code
_entity_poly.pdbx_strand_id
1 'polypeptide(L)'
;MNIRIALVPAILLPSALSAEEADAPAPPSKQVVLKALQWMQSSQPQRRHAAYRSVHLLGKEAIPSFRRALQKARQYHERRLADVLSGRNRGGNPYSELVEVVDELRQERERVYPLMMRDWQKNRQEIDKLRNEWDRMNSLYTKASKLSQADTSTIDKQIDSVTDALVEIHDQLARFEGQTKEQADEISDAERREDALEESFDGSSYMKAARVLGSMRAEVARLSSANQHNDSAAWASAAQKNFARLISYERAVLGLRPLKLEEKLSDSASGHSADMARLGFFSHTSPVPGKRSFSDRARKSGFRGGPSGECIAAGQGSFSAAYGGWFYSDGHRHIMLAKGPNVLGFGVASRHWTLVTGRQ
;
A
#
# COMPACT_ATOMS: atom_id res chain seq x y z
N MET A 1 -34.01 94.45 -43.41
CA MET A 1 -34.39 93.08 -43.00
C MET A 1 -34.12 92.93 -41.52
N ASN A 2 -35.15 92.49 -40.81
CA ASN A 2 -35.25 92.22 -39.37
C ASN A 2 -34.21 91.19 -38.85
N ILE A 3 -33.63 91.42 -37.66
CA ILE A 3 -33.81 90.63 -36.41
C ILE A 3 -32.74 90.99 -35.36
N ARG A 4 -33.21 91.20 -34.12
CA ARG A 4 -32.52 91.38 -32.84
C ARG A 4 -32.03 90.03 -32.26
N ILE A 5 -31.00 90.03 -31.39
CA ILE A 5 -30.78 89.12 -30.22
C ILE A 5 -29.68 89.82 -29.37
N ALA A 6 -29.94 90.46 -28.21
CA ALA A 6 -30.29 89.99 -26.85
C ALA A 6 -29.09 89.41 -26.04
N LEU A 7 -28.66 90.17 -25.01
CA LEU A 7 -27.78 89.75 -23.92
C LEU A 7 -28.42 88.64 -23.07
N VAL A 8 -27.62 87.67 -22.61
CA VAL A 8 -27.97 86.73 -21.53
C VAL A 8 -26.82 86.69 -20.51
N PRO A 9 -27.12 86.74 -19.19
CA PRO A 9 -26.11 86.82 -18.13
C PRO A 9 -25.59 85.44 -17.70
N ALA A 10 -24.41 85.44 -17.08
CA ALA A 10 -23.74 84.29 -16.50
C ALA A 10 -24.60 83.59 -15.43
N ILE A 11 -24.73 82.28 -15.52
CA ILE A 11 -25.33 81.42 -14.49
C ILE A 11 -24.20 80.69 -13.75
N LEU A 12 -24.17 80.92 -12.43
CA LEU A 12 -23.35 80.24 -11.44
C LEU A 12 -23.62 78.73 -11.45
N LEU A 13 -22.57 77.93 -11.63
CA LEU A 13 -22.58 76.48 -11.35
C LEU A 13 -22.54 76.26 -9.83
N PRO A 14 -23.46 75.48 -9.24
CA PRO A 14 -23.35 75.10 -7.84
C PRO A 14 -22.27 74.04 -7.66
N SER A 15 -21.40 74.29 -6.69
CA SER A 15 -20.45 73.33 -6.12
C SER A 15 -21.17 72.19 -5.38
N ALA A 16 -20.54 71.02 -5.42
CA ALA A 16 -20.61 69.92 -4.46
C ALA A 16 -21.94 69.16 -4.28
N LEU A 17 -22.05 68.01 -4.95
CA LEU A 17 -22.48 66.79 -4.24
C LEU A 17 -21.20 66.02 -3.90
N SER A 18 -20.86 65.97 -2.62
CA SER A 18 -19.93 64.98 -2.08
C SER A 18 -20.47 63.61 -2.44
N ALA A 19 -19.63 62.75 -3.02
CA ALA A 19 -19.90 61.32 -3.00
C ALA A 19 -20.12 60.94 -1.54
N GLU A 20 -21.28 60.34 -1.22
CA GLU A 20 -21.46 59.62 0.03
C GLU A 20 -20.29 58.63 0.13
N GLU A 21 -19.50 58.74 1.21
CA GLU A 21 -18.68 57.62 1.67
C GLU A 21 -19.66 56.45 1.83
N ALA A 22 -19.62 55.51 0.88
CA ALA A 22 -20.33 54.26 1.02
C ALA A 22 -19.79 53.59 2.28
N ASP A 23 -20.58 53.65 3.34
CA ASP A 23 -20.28 53.09 4.65
C ASP A 23 -19.82 51.65 4.45
N ALA A 24 -18.63 51.31 4.98
CA ALA A 24 -18.05 49.98 4.78
C ALA A 24 -19.09 48.94 5.24
N PRO A 25 -19.36 47.89 4.45
CA PRO A 25 -20.47 47.00 4.72
C PRO A 25 -20.34 46.38 6.11
N ALA A 26 -21.37 46.54 6.93
CA ALA A 26 -21.37 46.07 8.31
C ALA A 26 -21.08 44.56 8.41
N PRO A 27 -20.36 44.10 9.46
CA PRO A 27 -20.07 42.69 9.64
C PRO A 27 -21.36 41.86 9.72
N PRO A 28 -21.34 40.61 9.24
CA PRO A 28 -22.53 39.79 9.17
C PRO A 28 -23.12 39.49 10.56
N SER A 29 -24.44 39.40 10.63
CA SER A 29 -25.13 39.12 11.90
C SER A 29 -24.75 37.74 12.45
N LYS A 30 -24.81 37.60 13.78
CA LYS A 30 -24.51 36.33 14.47
C LYS A 30 -25.37 35.17 13.96
N GLN A 31 -26.62 35.42 13.58
CA GLN A 31 -27.53 34.40 13.05
C GLN A 31 -27.07 33.89 11.68
N VAL A 32 -26.56 34.77 10.81
CA VAL A 32 -26.01 34.40 9.51
C VAL A 32 -24.80 33.48 9.68
N VAL A 33 -23.86 33.87 10.55
CA VAL A 33 -22.65 33.08 10.82
C VAL A 33 -22.98 31.72 11.43
N LEU A 34 -23.97 31.64 12.33
CA LEU A 34 -24.43 30.37 12.91
C LEU A 34 -25.05 29.43 11.87
N LYS A 35 -25.89 29.97 10.96
CA LYS A 35 -26.50 29.17 9.89
C LYS A 35 -25.44 28.66 8.91
N ALA A 36 -24.46 29.51 8.56
CA ALA A 36 -23.34 29.11 7.74
C ALA A 36 -22.53 27.98 8.40
N LEU A 37 -22.20 28.11 9.70
CA LEU A 37 -21.53 27.05 10.46
C LEU A 37 -22.29 25.72 10.41
N GLN A 38 -23.61 25.74 10.64
CA GLN A 38 -24.44 24.54 10.57
C GLN A 38 -24.37 23.87 9.18
N TRP A 39 -24.31 24.67 8.12
CA TRP A 39 -24.23 24.17 6.75
C TRP A 39 -22.83 23.64 6.42
N MET A 40 -21.77 24.30 6.90
CA MET A 40 -20.37 23.82 6.80
C MET A 40 -20.17 22.47 7.50
N GLN A 41 -20.92 22.21 8.58
CA GLN A 41 -20.90 20.94 9.32
C GLN A 41 -21.72 19.84 8.62
N SER A 42 -22.43 20.12 7.52
CA SER A 42 -23.25 19.13 6.85
C SER A 42 -22.41 18.06 6.13
N SER A 43 -22.90 16.83 6.09
CA SER A 43 -22.37 15.79 5.20
C SER A 43 -22.69 16.05 3.73
N GLN A 44 -23.67 16.90 3.41
CA GLN A 44 -24.07 17.22 2.04
C GLN A 44 -23.17 18.30 1.44
N PRO A 45 -22.39 18.02 0.36
CA PRO A 45 -21.52 19.02 -0.26
C PRO A 45 -22.28 20.27 -0.73
N GLN A 46 -23.52 20.10 -1.21
CA GLN A 46 -24.34 21.21 -1.69
C GLN A 46 -24.61 22.25 -0.59
N ARG A 47 -24.82 21.80 0.67
CA ARG A 47 -25.02 22.69 1.81
C ARG A 47 -23.73 23.40 2.20
N ARG A 48 -22.61 22.68 2.22
CA ARG A 48 -21.28 23.26 2.51
C ARG A 48 -20.90 24.32 1.48
N HIS A 49 -20.99 24.01 0.19
CA HIS A 49 -20.72 24.95 -0.90
C HIS A 49 -21.59 26.20 -0.83
N ALA A 50 -22.86 26.08 -0.45
CA ALA A 50 -23.73 27.24 -0.28
C ALA A 50 -23.32 28.12 0.93
N ALA A 51 -22.79 27.53 1.99
CA ALA A 51 -22.21 28.28 3.10
C ALA A 51 -20.96 29.06 2.65
N TYR A 52 -20.07 28.44 1.86
CA TYR A 52 -18.85 29.09 1.36
C TYR A 52 -19.16 30.26 0.41
N ARG A 53 -20.17 30.11 -0.47
CA ARG A 53 -20.63 31.20 -1.35
C ARG A 53 -21.14 32.41 -0.59
N SER A 54 -21.73 32.21 0.59
CA SER A 54 -22.23 33.32 1.42
C SER A 54 -21.11 34.31 1.79
N VAL A 55 -19.86 33.85 1.91
CA VAL A 55 -18.72 34.73 2.20
C VAL A 55 -18.43 35.69 1.07
N HIS A 56 -18.47 35.21 -0.18
CA HIS A 56 -18.21 36.04 -1.35
C HIS A 56 -19.27 37.13 -1.51
N LEU A 57 -20.52 36.84 -1.11
CA LEU A 57 -21.63 37.79 -1.18
C LEU A 57 -21.55 38.89 -0.10
N LEU A 58 -20.90 38.61 1.03
CA LEU A 58 -20.88 39.50 2.20
C LEU A 58 -19.62 40.37 2.30
N GLY A 59 -18.69 40.26 1.35
CA GLY A 59 -17.49 41.08 1.31
C GLY A 59 -16.37 40.65 2.27
N LYS A 60 -15.27 41.42 2.30
CA LYS A 60 -14.05 41.10 3.05
C LYS A 60 -14.27 41.19 4.57
N GLU A 61 -15.24 41.99 4.98
CA GLU A 61 -15.65 42.27 6.36
C GLU A 61 -16.23 41.03 7.04
N ALA A 62 -16.75 40.07 6.26
CA ALA A 62 -17.25 38.79 6.75
C ALA A 62 -16.13 37.78 7.06
N ILE A 63 -14.93 37.94 6.49
CA ILE A 63 -13.84 36.95 6.56
C ILE A 63 -13.47 36.58 8.01
N PRO A 64 -13.28 37.50 8.96
CA PRO A 64 -12.89 37.12 10.32
C PRO A 64 -13.92 36.23 11.02
N SER A 65 -15.21 36.53 10.85
CA SER A 65 -16.31 35.75 11.44
C SER A 65 -16.44 34.38 10.79
N PHE A 66 -16.31 34.31 9.46
CA PHE A 66 -16.38 33.05 8.73
C PHE A 66 -15.13 32.18 8.89
N ARG A 67 -13.94 32.75 9.04
CA ARG A 67 -12.71 32.01 9.39
C ARG A 67 -12.89 31.26 10.71
N ARG A 68 -13.44 31.92 11.74
CA ARG A 68 -13.78 31.27 13.02
C ARG A 68 -14.85 30.18 12.87
N ALA A 69 -15.82 30.37 11.97
CA ALA A 69 -16.83 29.34 11.67
C ALA A 69 -16.20 28.13 10.96
N LEU A 70 -15.33 28.34 9.96
CA LEU A 70 -14.60 27.28 9.27
C LEU A 70 -13.73 26.47 10.24
N GLN A 71 -13.00 27.12 11.15
CA GLN A 71 -12.22 26.43 12.18
C GLN A 71 -13.10 25.54 13.08
N LYS A 72 -14.29 26.01 13.47
CA LYS A 72 -15.25 25.19 14.23
C LYS A 72 -15.85 24.05 13.39
N ALA A 73 -16.05 24.25 12.09
CA ALA A 73 -16.49 23.20 11.18
C ALA A 73 -15.40 22.14 10.96
N ARG A 74 -14.13 22.55 10.86
CA ARG A 74 -12.97 21.65 10.80
C ARG A 74 -12.92 20.75 12.03
N GLN A 75 -12.93 21.33 13.23
CA GLN A 75 -12.98 20.58 14.50
C GLN A 75 -14.20 19.65 14.62
N TYR A 76 -15.30 19.97 13.95
CA TYR A 76 -16.48 19.09 13.90
C TYR A 76 -16.23 17.88 13.00
N HIS A 77 -15.65 18.06 11.81
CA HIS A 77 -15.36 16.96 10.89
C HIS A 77 -14.18 16.10 11.38
N GLU A 78 -13.16 16.69 12.02
CA GLU A 78 -12.09 15.94 12.71
C GLU A 78 -12.67 15.01 13.79
N ARG A 79 -13.60 15.50 14.62
CA ARG A 79 -14.30 14.65 15.61
C ARG A 79 -15.14 13.56 14.95
N ARG A 80 -15.79 13.85 13.82
CA ARG A 80 -16.51 12.82 13.05
C ARG A 80 -15.56 11.77 12.48
N LEU A 81 -14.38 12.15 12.03
CA LEU A 81 -13.35 11.22 11.58
C LEU A 81 -12.95 10.29 12.72
N ALA A 82 -12.66 10.84 13.90
CA ALA A 82 -12.37 10.08 15.11
C ALA A 82 -13.51 9.13 15.49
N ASP A 83 -14.78 9.58 15.42
CA ASP A 83 -15.94 8.74 15.71
C ASP A 83 -16.09 7.57 14.73
N VAL A 84 -15.82 7.79 13.44
CA VAL A 84 -15.80 6.75 12.41
C VAL A 84 -14.68 5.73 12.70
N LEU A 85 -13.48 6.20 12.99
CA LEU A 85 -12.31 5.34 13.25
C LEU A 85 -12.37 4.61 14.60
N SER A 86 -13.05 5.17 15.61
CA SER A 86 -13.21 4.51 16.91
C SER A 86 -14.14 3.30 16.89
N GLY A 87 -14.91 3.11 15.81
CA GLY A 87 -15.89 2.02 15.71
C GLY A 87 -17.13 2.19 16.60
N ARG A 88 -17.34 3.38 17.20
CA ARG A 88 -18.57 3.70 17.96
C ARG A 88 -19.85 3.61 17.12
N ASN A 89 -19.73 3.77 15.80
CA ASN A 89 -20.80 3.48 14.86
C ASN A 89 -20.69 2.02 14.40
N ARG A 90 -21.74 1.23 14.68
CA ARG A 90 -21.87 -0.21 14.38
C ARG A 90 -21.21 -0.59 13.04
N GLY A 91 -20.13 -1.38 13.11
CA GLY A 91 -19.36 -1.82 11.94
C GLY A 91 -17.96 -2.38 12.27
N GLY A 92 -17.38 -1.97 13.41
CA GLY A 92 -15.99 -2.31 13.77
C GLY A 92 -14.99 -1.60 12.87
N ASN A 93 -13.85 -1.16 13.42
CA ASN A 93 -12.77 -0.60 12.63
C ASN A 93 -11.81 -1.73 12.21
N PRO A 94 -11.80 -2.19 10.94
CA PRO A 94 -10.93 -3.27 10.49
C PRO A 94 -9.45 -2.85 10.42
N TYR A 95 -9.16 -1.54 10.55
CA TYR A 95 -7.83 -0.98 10.44
C TYR A 95 -6.99 -1.16 11.71
N SER A 96 -7.59 -1.03 12.90
CA SER A 96 -6.81 -0.94 14.15
C SER A 96 -6.05 -2.24 14.45
N GLU A 97 -6.76 -3.37 14.43
CA GLU A 97 -6.13 -4.68 14.66
C GLU A 97 -5.10 -5.03 13.57
N LEU A 98 -5.35 -4.63 12.32
CA LEU A 98 -4.43 -4.90 11.22
C LEU A 98 -3.10 -4.19 11.40
N VAL A 99 -3.12 -2.92 11.82
CA VAL A 99 -1.88 -2.13 12.01
C VAL A 99 -0.99 -2.77 13.08
N GLU A 100 -1.57 -3.15 14.22
CA GLU A 100 -0.84 -3.81 15.31
C GLU A 100 -0.22 -5.14 14.83
N VAL A 101 -1.03 -6.00 14.20
CA VAL A 101 -0.57 -7.32 13.74
C VAL A 101 0.51 -7.19 12.65
N VAL A 102 0.40 -6.24 11.73
CA VAL A 102 1.41 -6.01 10.68
C VAL A 102 2.68 -5.39 11.27
N ASP A 103 2.58 -4.48 12.24
CA ASP A 103 3.75 -3.92 12.92
C ASP A 103 4.49 -5.02 13.73
N GLU A 104 3.78 -5.94 14.39
CA GLU A 104 4.37 -7.13 15.02
C GLU A 104 5.01 -8.06 13.99
N LEU A 105 4.32 -8.36 12.89
CA LEU A 105 4.86 -9.20 11.81
C LEU A 105 6.15 -8.62 11.24
N ARG A 106 6.22 -7.29 11.06
CA ARG A 106 7.44 -6.61 10.59
C ARG A 106 8.60 -6.82 11.57
N GLN A 107 8.37 -6.58 12.86
CA GLN A 107 9.38 -6.77 13.90
C GLN A 107 9.87 -8.23 13.96
N GLU A 108 8.95 -9.19 13.86
CA GLU A 108 9.31 -10.60 13.82
C GLU A 108 10.10 -10.95 12.55
N ARG A 109 9.76 -10.41 11.38
CA ARG A 109 10.56 -10.58 10.15
C ARG A 109 11.98 -10.04 10.32
N GLU A 110 12.12 -8.84 10.89
CA GLU A 110 13.41 -8.19 11.13
C GLU A 110 14.29 -9.00 12.10
N ARG A 111 13.68 -9.65 13.09
CA ARG A 111 14.37 -10.49 14.08
C ARG A 111 14.70 -11.88 13.54
N VAL A 112 13.74 -12.56 12.90
CA VAL A 112 13.84 -13.97 12.52
C VAL A 112 14.60 -14.16 11.21
N TYR A 113 14.45 -13.27 10.23
CA TYR A 113 15.13 -13.43 8.93
C TYR A 113 16.66 -13.52 9.07
N PRO A 114 17.36 -12.66 9.84
CA PRO A 114 18.79 -12.81 10.08
C PRO A 114 19.17 -14.15 10.74
N LEU A 115 18.35 -14.69 11.64
CA LEU A 115 18.57 -16.00 12.26
C LEU A 115 18.43 -17.14 11.25
N MET A 116 17.51 -17.02 10.29
CA MET A 116 17.40 -17.97 9.17
C MET A 116 18.62 -17.94 8.27
N MET A 117 19.28 -16.80 8.15
CA MET A 117 20.46 -16.61 7.31
C MET A 117 21.79 -16.81 8.07
N ARG A 118 21.73 -17.21 9.34
CA ARG A 118 22.90 -17.54 10.14
C ARG A 118 23.39 -18.94 9.80
N ASP A 119 24.71 -19.11 9.76
CA ASP A 119 25.36 -20.42 9.71
C ASP A 119 25.32 -21.07 11.10
N TRP A 120 24.56 -22.15 11.24
CA TRP A 120 24.41 -22.87 12.51
C TRP A 120 25.33 -24.09 12.62
N GLN A 121 26.22 -24.32 11.65
CA GLN A 121 27.15 -25.47 11.65
C GLN A 121 26.46 -26.82 11.90
N LYS A 122 25.20 -26.96 11.43
CA LYS A 122 24.30 -28.11 11.66
C LYS A 122 23.88 -28.34 13.12
N ASN A 123 23.96 -27.33 14.00
CA ASN A 123 23.39 -27.41 15.35
C ASN A 123 21.86 -27.54 15.28
N ARG A 124 21.36 -28.78 15.38
CA ARG A 124 19.94 -29.09 15.24
C ARG A 124 19.07 -28.39 16.26
N GLN A 125 19.52 -28.28 17.51
CA GLN A 125 18.74 -27.64 18.58
C GLN A 125 18.47 -26.17 18.28
N GLU A 126 19.46 -25.47 17.72
CA GLU A 126 19.29 -24.07 17.33
C GLU A 126 18.40 -23.90 16.10
N ILE A 127 18.49 -24.81 15.12
CA ILE A 127 17.60 -24.82 13.95
C ILE A 127 16.16 -25.20 14.36
N ASP A 128 15.98 -26.04 15.37
CA ASP A 128 14.67 -26.37 15.93
C ASP A 128 14.04 -25.15 16.62
N LYS A 129 14.84 -24.38 17.36
CA LYS A 129 14.38 -23.08 17.91
C LYS A 129 13.91 -22.16 16.80
N LEU A 130 14.64 -22.09 15.68
CA LEU A 130 14.26 -21.28 14.52
C LEU A 130 12.88 -21.67 13.93
N ARG A 131 12.49 -22.94 14.00
CA ARG A 131 11.15 -23.38 13.57
C ARG A 131 10.04 -22.81 14.45
N ASN A 132 10.23 -22.79 15.75
CA ASN A 132 9.27 -22.18 16.68
C ASN A 132 9.12 -20.67 16.40
N GLU A 133 10.23 -20.00 16.11
CA GLU A 133 10.22 -18.58 15.73
C GLU A 133 9.48 -18.35 14.42
N TRP A 134 9.64 -19.27 13.46
CA TRP A 134 8.88 -19.25 12.21
C TRP A 134 7.38 -19.45 12.45
N ASP A 135 6.96 -20.35 13.35
CA ASP A 135 5.55 -20.61 13.64
C ASP A 135 4.82 -19.36 14.15
N ARG A 136 5.47 -18.57 15.03
CA ARG A 136 4.92 -17.29 15.51
C ARG A 136 4.74 -16.30 14.35
N MET A 137 5.77 -16.13 13.53
CA MET A 137 5.72 -15.24 12.36
C MET A 137 4.67 -15.70 11.33
N ASN A 138 4.53 -17.01 11.13
CA ASN A 138 3.51 -17.61 10.28
C ASN A 138 2.09 -17.34 10.79
N SER A 139 1.87 -17.43 12.11
CA SER A 139 0.61 -17.08 12.75
C SER A 139 0.25 -15.61 12.52
N LEU A 140 1.21 -14.70 12.73
CA LEU A 140 1.03 -13.26 12.46
C LEU A 140 0.72 -12.98 10.99
N TYR A 141 1.46 -13.59 10.06
CA TYR A 141 1.20 -13.45 8.62
C TYR A 141 -0.20 -13.95 8.23
N THR A 142 -0.63 -15.08 8.77
CA THR A 142 -1.96 -15.65 8.52
C THR A 142 -3.05 -14.69 9.03
N LYS A 143 -2.87 -14.15 10.24
CA LYS A 143 -3.78 -13.19 10.85
C LYS A 143 -3.85 -11.89 10.04
N ALA A 144 -2.70 -11.31 9.68
CA ALA A 144 -2.61 -10.12 8.84
C ALA A 144 -3.26 -10.33 7.47
N SER A 145 -3.02 -11.49 6.85
CA SER A 145 -3.61 -11.84 5.55
C SER A 145 -5.13 -11.88 5.63
N LYS A 146 -5.68 -12.51 6.68
CA LYS A 146 -7.14 -12.56 6.91
C LYS A 146 -7.72 -11.17 7.14
N LEU A 147 -7.10 -10.36 8.01
CA LEU A 147 -7.56 -9.00 8.31
C LEU A 147 -7.52 -8.11 7.06
N SER A 148 -6.49 -8.25 6.21
CA SER A 148 -6.36 -7.47 4.98
C SER A 148 -7.49 -7.71 3.95
N GLN A 149 -8.19 -8.84 4.07
CA GLN A 149 -9.31 -9.21 3.20
C GLN A 149 -10.66 -8.69 3.70
N ALA A 150 -10.71 -8.00 4.84
CA ALA A 150 -11.93 -7.37 5.32
C ALA A 150 -12.47 -6.35 4.28
N ASP A 151 -13.78 -6.30 4.13
CA ASP A 151 -14.45 -5.28 3.33
C ASP A 151 -14.38 -3.93 4.06
N THR A 152 -13.71 -2.96 3.43
CA THR A 152 -13.55 -1.61 3.96
C THR A 152 -14.47 -0.61 3.27
N SER A 153 -15.24 -1.01 2.26
CA SER A 153 -15.97 -0.10 1.38
C SER A 153 -16.93 0.85 2.10
N THR A 154 -17.56 0.41 3.19
CA THR A 154 -18.49 1.23 3.95
C THR A 154 -17.77 2.28 4.79
N ILE A 155 -16.72 1.89 5.51
CA ILE A 155 -15.93 2.83 6.33
C ILE A 155 -15.15 3.80 5.44
N ASP A 156 -14.64 3.33 4.29
CA ASP A 156 -13.92 4.16 3.32
C ASP A 156 -14.80 5.27 2.77
N LYS A 157 -16.05 4.97 2.40
CA LYS A 157 -17.02 6.00 1.97
C LYS A 157 -17.31 7.04 3.04
N GLN A 158 -17.36 6.63 4.31
CA GLN A 158 -17.57 7.57 5.41
C GLN A 158 -16.35 8.47 5.60
N ILE A 159 -15.14 7.90 5.54
CA ILE A 159 -13.89 8.65 5.65
C ILE A 159 -13.72 9.58 4.45
N ASP A 160 -13.99 9.14 3.22
CA ASP A 160 -13.99 9.96 2.01
C ASP A 160 -14.92 11.17 2.18
N SER A 161 -16.16 10.94 2.63
CA SER A 161 -17.11 12.04 2.84
C SER A 161 -16.66 13.06 3.89
N VAL A 162 -15.92 12.63 4.91
CA VAL A 162 -15.36 13.52 5.94
C VAL A 162 -14.13 14.24 5.40
N THR A 163 -13.27 13.53 4.67
CA THR A 163 -12.06 14.05 4.03
C THR A 163 -12.41 15.14 3.02
N ASP A 164 -13.41 14.92 2.15
CA ASP A 164 -13.87 15.92 1.19
C ASP A 164 -14.32 17.22 1.90
N ALA A 165 -15.00 17.10 3.05
CA ALA A 165 -15.40 18.26 3.83
C ALA A 165 -14.19 18.98 4.48
N LEU A 166 -13.16 18.25 4.89
CA LEU A 166 -11.92 18.82 5.42
C LEU A 166 -11.13 19.54 4.33
N VAL A 167 -11.00 18.93 3.14
CA VAL A 167 -10.36 19.53 1.95
C VAL A 167 -11.07 20.84 1.58
N GLU A 168 -12.40 20.81 1.47
CA GLU A 168 -13.18 22.02 1.16
C GLU A 168 -12.92 23.15 2.17
N ILE A 169 -12.81 22.83 3.47
CA ILE A 169 -12.53 23.81 4.52
C ILE A 169 -11.10 24.32 4.43
N HIS A 170 -10.13 23.43 4.19
CA HIS A 170 -8.72 23.79 3.99
C HIS A 170 -8.60 24.79 2.83
N ASP A 171 -9.20 24.48 1.68
CA ASP A 171 -9.19 25.35 0.50
C ASP A 171 -9.81 26.73 0.81
N GLN A 172 -10.91 26.78 1.59
CA GLN A 172 -11.49 28.07 1.98
C GLN A 172 -10.58 28.89 2.91
N LEU A 173 -9.88 28.23 3.84
CA LEU A 173 -8.95 28.91 4.73
C LEU A 173 -7.73 29.44 3.97
N ALA A 174 -7.14 28.63 3.08
CA ALA A 174 -6.01 29.04 2.24
C ALA A 174 -6.37 30.24 1.34
N ARG A 175 -7.58 30.27 0.77
CA ARG A 175 -8.10 31.46 0.05
C ARG A 175 -8.19 32.71 0.93
N PHE A 176 -8.60 32.57 2.19
CA PHE A 176 -8.63 33.70 3.14
C PHE A 176 -7.25 34.17 3.56
N GLU A 177 -6.21 33.38 3.30
CA GLU A 177 -4.80 33.69 3.54
C GLU A 177 -4.09 34.20 2.28
N GLY A 178 -4.82 34.31 1.16
CA GLY A 178 -4.33 34.92 -0.07
C GLY A 178 -3.86 33.93 -1.14
N GLN A 179 -4.12 32.63 -0.98
CA GLN A 179 -3.84 31.65 -2.03
C GLN A 179 -4.61 31.99 -3.31
N THR A 180 -3.87 32.10 -4.40
CA THR A 180 -4.41 32.34 -5.74
C THR A 180 -5.01 31.08 -6.35
N LYS A 181 -5.80 31.23 -7.41
CA LYS A 181 -6.37 30.07 -8.12
C LYS A 181 -5.26 29.26 -8.80
N GLU A 182 -4.27 29.94 -9.37
CA GLU A 182 -3.12 29.33 -10.03
C GLU A 182 -2.33 28.45 -9.04
N GLN A 183 -2.05 28.96 -7.84
CA GLN A 183 -1.41 28.19 -6.78
C GLN A 183 -2.26 27.01 -6.30
N ALA A 184 -3.58 27.16 -6.25
CA ALA A 184 -4.46 26.06 -5.87
C ALA A 184 -4.48 24.97 -6.96
N ASP A 185 -4.52 25.34 -8.23
CA ASP A 185 -4.56 24.43 -9.38
C ASP A 185 -3.25 23.63 -9.58
N GLU A 186 -2.13 24.09 -9.00
CA GLU A 186 -0.86 23.34 -8.94
C GLU A 186 -0.90 22.16 -7.96
N ILE A 187 -1.78 22.18 -6.96
CA ILE A 187 -1.91 21.12 -5.95
C ILE A 187 -2.84 20.04 -6.49
N SER A 188 -2.36 18.81 -6.57
CA SER A 188 -3.17 17.67 -7.01
C SER A 188 -4.25 17.31 -5.98
N ASP A 189 -5.34 16.68 -6.43
CA ASP A 189 -6.40 16.22 -5.52
C ASP A 189 -5.89 15.21 -4.46
N ALA A 190 -4.83 14.45 -4.79
CA ALA A 190 -4.19 13.53 -3.85
C ALA A 190 -3.45 14.29 -2.74
N GLU A 191 -2.67 15.31 -3.10
CA GLU A 191 -1.95 16.16 -2.15
C GLU A 191 -2.94 16.92 -1.25
N ARG A 192 -4.02 17.51 -1.81
CA ARG A 192 -5.05 18.18 -1.00
C ARG A 192 -5.66 17.26 0.06
N ARG A 193 -5.96 16.01 -0.32
CA ARG A 193 -6.52 15.00 0.59
C ARG A 193 -5.51 14.59 1.67
N GLU A 194 -4.24 14.44 1.31
CA GLU A 194 -3.14 14.15 2.23
C GLU A 194 -3.00 15.28 3.26
N ASP A 195 -2.85 16.53 2.81
CA ASP A 195 -2.72 17.71 3.67
C ASP A 195 -3.90 17.84 4.66
N ALA A 196 -5.13 17.67 4.17
CA ALA A 196 -6.33 17.76 5.00
C ALA A 196 -6.42 16.69 6.09
N LEU A 197 -5.85 15.50 5.86
CA LEU A 197 -5.83 14.40 6.83
C LEU A 197 -4.65 14.51 7.80
N GLU A 198 -3.46 14.89 7.33
CA GLU A 198 -2.24 15.02 8.12
C GLU A 198 -2.34 16.09 9.21
N GLU A 199 -3.16 17.13 8.98
CA GLU A 199 -3.46 18.17 9.95
C GLU A 199 -4.18 17.67 11.23
N SER A 200 -4.65 16.42 11.24
CA SER A 200 -5.32 15.79 12.38
C SER A 200 -4.64 14.49 12.83
N PHE A 201 -4.64 14.23 14.14
CA PHE A 201 -4.08 12.99 14.68
C PHE A 201 -4.79 11.74 14.15
N ASP A 202 -6.12 11.78 14.06
CA ASP A 202 -6.92 10.66 13.56
C ASP A 202 -6.77 10.46 12.04
N GLY A 203 -6.65 11.55 11.27
CA GLY A 203 -6.41 11.47 9.83
C GLY A 203 -5.04 10.90 9.49
N SER A 204 -3.97 11.38 10.13
CA SER A 204 -2.63 10.79 9.97
C SER A 204 -2.59 9.31 10.40
N SER A 205 -3.28 8.94 11.49
CA SER A 205 -3.42 7.55 11.93
C SER A 205 -4.14 6.68 10.91
N TYR A 206 -5.23 7.18 10.31
CA TYR A 206 -5.94 6.50 9.22
C TYR A 206 -5.05 6.30 8.00
N MET A 207 -4.32 7.33 7.57
CA MET A 207 -3.41 7.21 6.42
C MET A 207 -2.36 6.13 6.62
N LYS A 208 -1.76 6.05 7.82
CA LYS A 208 -0.86 4.94 8.19
C LYS A 208 -1.57 3.59 8.01
N ALA A 209 -2.79 3.46 8.52
CA ALA A 209 -3.52 2.22 8.44
C ALA A 209 -3.93 1.82 7.01
N ALA A 210 -4.34 2.79 6.18
CA ALA A 210 -4.65 2.59 4.77
C ALA A 210 -3.40 2.13 3.98
N ARG A 211 -2.24 2.73 4.24
CA ARG A 211 -0.94 2.31 3.65
C ARG A 211 -0.58 0.88 4.07
N VAL A 212 -0.76 0.52 5.34
CA VAL A 212 -0.55 -0.84 5.85
C VAL A 212 -1.49 -1.85 5.18
N LEU A 213 -2.78 -1.53 5.08
CA LEU A 213 -3.77 -2.37 4.40
C LEU A 213 -3.43 -2.59 2.93
N GLY A 214 -3.12 -1.51 2.19
CA GLY A 214 -2.75 -1.58 0.79
C GLY A 214 -1.51 -2.45 0.57
N SER A 215 -0.49 -2.27 1.41
CA SER A 215 0.74 -3.07 1.36
C SER A 215 0.48 -4.56 1.62
N MET A 216 -0.32 -4.89 2.64
CA MET A 216 -0.67 -6.27 2.97
C MET A 216 -1.53 -6.93 1.88
N ARG A 217 -2.53 -6.21 1.35
CA ARG A 217 -3.35 -6.69 0.21
C ARG A 217 -2.48 -6.96 -1.01
N ALA A 218 -1.52 -6.08 -1.32
CA ALA A 218 -0.59 -6.29 -2.42
C ALA A 218 0.32 -7.52 -2.19
N GLU A 219 0.72 -7.80 -0.95
CA GLU A 219 1.48 -9.00 -0.61
C GLU A 219 0.67 -10.29 -0.82
N VAL A 220 -0.55 -10.33 -0.29
CA VAL A 220 -1.48 -11.46 -0.48
C VAL A 220 -1.77 -11.67 -1.97
N ALA A 221 -2.00 -10.60 -2.73
CA ALA A 221 -2.25 -10.66 -4.17
C ALA A 221 -1.04 -11.22 -4.94
N ARG A 222 0.20 -10.84 -4.56
CA ARG A 222 1.43 -11.40 -5.15
C ARG A 222 1.55 -12.91 -4.92
N LEU A 223 1.24 -13.39 -3.72
CA LEU A 223 1.22 -14.84 -3.42
C LEU A 223 0.14 -15.56 -4.23
N SER A 224 -1.08 -15.00 -4.26
CA SER A 224 -2.19 -15.55 -5.03
C SER A 224 -1.85 -15.65 -6.52
N SER A 225 -1.28 -14.60 -7.11
CA SER A 225 -0.85 -14.59 -8.52
C SER A 225 0.24 -15.62 -8.81
N ALA A 226 1.22 -15.81 -7.91
CA ALA A 226 2.24 -16.84 -8.07
C ALA A 226 1.64 -18.25 -8.01
N ASN A 227 0.72 -18.50 -7.06
CA ASN A 227 0.05 -19.79 -6.95
C ASN A 227 -0.84 -20.07 -8.17
N GLN A 228 -1.59 -19.09 -8.67
CA GLN A 228 -2.38 -19.24 -9.89
C GLN A 228 -1.50 -19.57 -11.11
N HIS A 229 -0.35 -18.91 -11.26
CA HIS A 229 0.64 -19.23 -12.28
C HIS A 229 1.13 -20.69 -12.15
N ASN A 230 1.48 -21.10 -10.94
CA ASN A 230 1.97 -22.46 -10.67
C ASN A 230 0.89 -23.52 -10.95
N ASP A 231 -0.36 -23.23 -10.60
CA ASP A 231 -1.49 -24.14 -10.74
C ASP A 231 -1.89 -24.34 -12.21
N SER A 232 -1.83 -23.27 -13.00
CA SER A 232 -2.14 -23.27 -14.43
C SER A 232 -1.02 -23.85 -15.31
N ALA A 233 0.19 -24.09 -14.78
CA ALA A 233 1.27 -24.71 -15.51
C ALA A 233 0.93 -26.18 -15.90
N ALA A 234 0.46 -26.40 -17.12
CA ALA A 234 0.03 -27.71 -17.60
C ALA A 234 1.16 -28.74 -17.70
N TRP A 235 2.39 -28.29 -17.95
CA TRP A 235 3.60 -29.11 -18.02
C TRP A 235 4.07 -29.59 -16.63
N ALA A 236 3.65 -28.93 -15.54
CA ALA A 236 4.14 -29.21 -14.21
C ALA A 236 3.37 -30.37 -13.56
N SER A 237 4.11 -31.32 -12.99
CA SER A 237 3.59 -32.39 -12.15
C SER A 237 2.96 -31.86 -10.85
N ALA A 238 2.12 -32.68 -10.22
CA ALA A 238 1.55 -32.35 -8.91
C ALA A 238 2.63 -32.08 -7.84
N ALA A 239 3.74 -32.82 -7.86
CA ALA A 239 4.85 -32.61 -6.94
C ALA A 239 5.52 -31.24 -7.11
N GLN A 240 5.71 -30.79 -8.35
CA GLN A 240 6.26 -29.47 -8.67
C GLN A 240 5.34 -28.35 -8.21
N LYS A 241 4.03 -28.47 -8.48
CA LYS A 241 3.02 -27.49 -8.04
C LYS A 241 2.97 -27.39 -6.51
N ASN A 242 2.89 -28.54 -5.82
CA ASN A 242 2.84 -28.60 -4.37
C ASN A 242 4.10 -28.01 -3.72
N PHE A 243 5.28 -28.34 -4.25
CA PHE A 243 6.53 -27.75 -3.77
C PHE A 243 6.59 -26.24 -4.00
N ALA A 244 6.19 -25.77 -5.19
CA ALA A 244 6.18 -24.35 -5.52
C ALA A 244 5.23 -23.54 -4.62
N ARG A 245 4.07 -24.09 -4.25
CA ARG A 245 3.16 -23.49 -3.26
C ARG A 245 3.79 -23.41 -1.88
N LEU A 246 4.42 -24.50 -1.40
CA LEU A 246 5.10 -24.54 -0.10
C LEU A 246 6.16 -23.45 0.01
N ILE A 247 7.14 -23.43 -0.89
CA ILE A 247 8.25 -22.47 -0.81
C ILE A 247 7.78 -21.03 -1.07
N SER A 248 6.77 -20.81 -1.93
CA SER A 248 6.20 -19.49 -2.17
C SER A 248 5.49 -18.95 -0.93
N TYR A 249 4.78 -19.81 -0.20
CA TYR A 249 4.12 -19.46 1.05
C TYR A 249 5.16 -19.10 2.13
N GLU A 250 6.18 -19.93 2.35
CA GLU A 250 7.23 -19.64 3.34
C GLU A 250 7.97 -18.33 3.03
N ARG A 251 8.24 -18.09 1.74
CA ARG A 251 8.82 -16.83 1.27
C ARG A 251 7.89 -15.65 1.55
N ALA A 252 6.59 -15.79 1.32
CA ALA A 252 5.62 -14.73 1.64
C ALA A 252 5.56 -14.43 3.15
N VAL A 253 5.59 -15.44 4.02
CA VAL A 253 5.65 -15.25 5.48
C VAL A 253 6.86 -14.38 5.88
N LEU A 254 8.00 -14.54 5.20
CA LEU A 254 9.22 -13.74 5.40
C LEU A 254 9.22 -12.38 4.68
N GLY A 255 8.14 -12.00 4.00
CA GLY A 255 8.08 -10.78 3.18
C GLY A 255 8.91 -10.86 1.89
N LEU A 256 9.34 -12.07 1.49
CA LEU A 256 10.08 -12.31 0.25
C LEU A 256 9.11 -12.51 -0.91
N ARG A 257 9.60 -12.27 -2.13
CA ARG A 257 8.83 -12.49 -3.35
C ARG A 257 8.50 -13.98 -3.52
N PRO A 258 7.21 -14.36 -3.66
CA PRO A 258 6.79 -15.71 -4.05
C PRO A 258 7.41 -16.13 -5.39
N LEU A 259 7.62 -17.43 -5.58
CA LEU A 259 8.32 -17.96 -6.76
C LEU A 259 7.33 -18.56 -7.75
N LYS A 260 7.55 -18.26 -9.03
CA LYS A 260 6.80 -18.86 -10.14
C LYS A 260 7.56 -20.05 -10.72
N LEU A 261 6.87 -21.14 -11.02
CA LEU A 261 7.41 -22.27 -11.76
C LEU A 261 7.83 -21.80 -13.15
N GLU A 262 9.05 -22.16 -13.51
CA GLU A 262 9.63 -21.92 -14.83
C GLU A 262 9.98 -23.26 -15.45
N GLU A 263 9.49 -23.48 -16.67
CA GLU A 263 9.55 -24.77 -17.35
C GLU A 263 11.00 -25.18 -17.62
N LYS A 264 11.81 -24.29 -18.17
CA LYS A 264 13.19 -24.62 -18.58
C LYS A 264 14.09 -24.85 -17.38
N LEU A 265 13.91 -24.12 -16.27
CA LEU A 265 14.56 -24.43 -15.00
C LEU A 265 14.09 -25.78 -14.44
N SER A 266 12.82 -26.13 -14.58
CA SER A 266 12.30 -27.43 -14.11
C SER A 266 12.81 -28.60 -14.95
N ASP A 267 12.95 -28.41 -16.26
CA ASP A 267 13.60 -29.37 -17.17
C ASP A 267 15.06 -29.60 -16.76
N SER A 268 15.79 -28.52 -16.47
CA SER A 268 17.17 -28.57 -15.97
C SER A 268 17.26 -29.35 -14.65
N ALA A 269 16.39 -29.03 -13.68
CA ALA A 269 16.36 -29.69 -12.38
C ALA A 269 16.01 -31.19 -12.51
N SER A 270 14.99 -31.53 -13.31
CA SER A 270 14.56 -32.91 -13.52
C SER A 270 15.65 -33.72 -14.24
N GLY A 271 16.30 -33.12 -15.23
CA GLY A 271 17.42 -33.70 -15.94
C GLY A 271 18.61 -33.98 -15.02
N HIS A 272 18.94 -33.08 -14.09
CA HIS A 272 20.02 -33.31 -13.12
C HIS A 272 19.69 -34.42 -12.13
N SER A 273 18.47 -34.44 -11.59
CA SER A 273 17.99 -35.55 -10.75
C SER A 273 18.08 -36.89 -11.48
N ALA A 274 17.71 -36.93 -12.76
CA ALA A 274 17.80 -38.14 -13.59
C ALA A 274 19.25 -38.55 -13.88
N ASP A 275 20.13 -37.59 -14.16
CA ASP A 275 21.56 -37.86 -14.38
C ASP A 275 22.20 -38.42 -13.10
N MET A 276 21.93 -37.84 -11.92
CA MET A 276 22.39 -38.37 -10.63
C MET A 276 21.91 -39.80 -10.39
N ALA A 277 20.62 -40.06 -10.62
CA ALA A 277 20.02 -41.38 -10.44
C ALA A 277 20.60 -42.44 -11.39
N ARG A 278 20.76 -42.10 -12.67
CA ARG A 278 21.19 -43.03 -13.72
C ARG A 278 22.70 -43.30 -13.70
N LEU A 279 23.50 -42.27 -13.44
CA LEU A 279 24.96 -42.34 -13.51
C LEU A 279 25.61 -42.61 -12.15
N GLY A 280 24.81 -42.71 -11.08
CA GLY A 280 25.29 -43.13 -9.76
C GLY A 280 26.17 -42.09 -9.07
N PHE A 281 25.87 -40.80 -9.19
CA PHE A 281 26.60 -39.73 -8.51
C PHE A 281 25.66 -38.79 -7.76
N PHE A 282 26.17 -38.12 -6.73
CA PHE A 282 25.45 -37.08 -5.99
C PHE A 282 26.35 -35.85 -5.86
N SER A 283 26.18 -34.88 -6.74
CA SER A 283 27.01 -33.67 -6.79
C SER A 283 26.31 -32.54 -7.52
N HIS A 284 26.62 -31.30 -7.14
CA HIS A 284 26.26 -30.10 -7.92
C HIS A 284 26.93 -30.07 -9.30
N THR A 285 28.08 -30.75 -9.43
CA THR A 285 28.82 -30.88 -10.67
C THR A 285 28.41 -32.15 -11.43
N SER A 286 27.88 -31.98 -12.64
CA SER A 286 27.53 -33.12 -13.50
C SER A 286 28.73 -33.59 -14.33
N PRO A 287 28.95 -34.91 -14.48
CA PRO A 287 29.93 -35.46 -15.43
C PRO A 287 29.45 -35.40 -16.88
N VAL A 288 28.19 -35.03 -17.14
CA VAL A 288 27.62 -35.01 -18.49
C VAL A 288 28.15 -33.80 -19.28
N PRO A 289 28.67 -33.99 -20.53
CA PRO A 289 29.19 -32.90 -21.34
C PRO A 289 28.21 -31.73 -21.51
N GLY A 290 28.70 -30.52 -21.24
CA GLY A 290 27.92 -29.28 -21.31
C GLY A 290 26.85 -29.12 -20.21
N LYS A 291 26.88 -29.94 -19.15
CA LYS A 291 25.97 -29.86 -17.99
C LYS A 291 26.67 -29.63 -16.65
N ARG A 292 27.95 -29.21 -16.69
CA ARG A 292 28.85 -29.22 -15.52
C ARG A 292 28.25 -28.48 -14.32
N SER A 293 27.88 -27.21 -14.46
CA SER A 293 27.23 -26.43 -13.40
C SER A 293 25.71 -26.36 -13.54
N PHE A 294 24.98 -25.99 -12.48
CA PHE A 294 23.53 -25.73 -12.57
C PHE A 294 23.20 -24.63 -13.58
N SER A 295 24.08 -23.64 -13.74
CA SER A 295 23.95 -22.59 -14.76
C SER A 295 24.13 -23.15 -16.18
N ASP A 296 25.06 -24.08 -16.40
CA ASP A 296 25.21 -24.76 -17.70
C ASP A 296 23.96 -25.57 -18.04
N ARG A 297 23.41 -26.30 -17.05
CA ARG A 297 22.18 -27.09 -17.22
C ARG A 297 20.98 -26.21 -17.55
N ALA A 298 20.80 -25.10 -16.84
CA ALA A 298 19.74 -24.13 -17.09
C ALA A 298 19.86 -23.49 -18.49
N ARG A 299 21.07 -23.07 -18.89
CA ARG A 299 21.29 -22.56 -20.26
C ARG A 299 21.00 -23.62 -21.32
N LYS A 300 21.44 -24.86 -21.09
CA LYS A 300 21.24 -25.98 -22.02
C LYS A 300 19.77 -26.39 -22.16
N SER A 301 18.95 -26.20 -21.13
CA SER A 301 17.49 -26.37 -21.23
C SER A 301 16.78 -25.17 -21.88
N GLY A 302 17.51 -24.10 -22.21
CA GLY A 302 16.97 -22.92 -22.88
C GLY A 302 16.48 -21.82 -21.94
N PHE A 303 16.75 -21.91 -20.63
CA PHE A 303 16.47 -20.81 -19.71
C PHE A 303 17.36 -19.61 -20.02
N ARG A 304 16.72 -18.46 -20.29
CA ARG A 304 17.42 -17.20 -20.67
C ARG A 304 17.64 -16.24 -19.49
N GLY A 305 17.04 -16.52 -18.34
CA GLY A 305 17.24 -15.72 -17.13
C GLY A 305 18.54 -16.04 -16.40
N GLY A 306 18.70 -15.48 -15.21
CA GLY A 306 19.84 -15.71 -14.32
C GLY A 306 19.53 -16.76 -13.25
N PRO A 307 20.00 -18.02 -13.37
CA PRO A 307 19.89 -18.99 -12.29
C PRO A 307 20.79 -18.55 -11.12
N SER A 308 20.27 -18.57 -9.90
CA SER A 308 20.91 -17.97 -8.71
C SER A 308 21.37 -18.97 -7.65
N GLY A 309 20.84 -20.19 -7.63
CA GLY A 309 21.25 -21.21 -6.67
C GLY A 309 20.63 -22.57 -6.94
N GLU A 310 21.23 -23.60 -6.36
CA GLU A 310 20.77 -24.99 -6.47
C GLU A 310 20.75 -25.69 -5.11
N CYS A 311 19.68 -26.43 -4.84
CA CYS A 311 19.63 -27.42 -3.78
C CYS A 311 19.47 -28.81 -4.37
N ILE A 312 20.24 -29.79 -3.87
CA ILE A 312 20.08 -31.20 -4.24
C ILE A 312 19.84 -32.06 -3.00
N ALA A 313 19.02 -33.10 -3.13
CA ALA A 313 18.81 -34.09 -2.09
C ALA A 313 18.66 -35.49 -2.71
N ALA A 314 19.10 -36.51 -1.98
CA ALA A 314 18.99 -37.91 -2.41
C ALA A 314 18.52 -38.79 -1.25
N GLY A 315 17.62 -39.73 -1.57
CA GLY A 315 17.13 -40.73 -0.63
C GLY A 315 15.84 -40.34 0.11
N GLN A 316 15.34 -39.11 0.00
CA GLN A 316 14.07 -38.72 0.63
C GLN A 316 12.88 -39.25 -0.18
N GLY A 317 11.83 -39.72 0.52
CA GLY A 317 10.63 -40.29 -0.11
C GLY A 317 9.58 -39.26 -0.54
N SER A 318 9.75 -37.99 -0.18
CA SER A 318 8.82 -36.92 -0.51
C SER A 318 9.53 -35.57 -0.65
N PHE A 319 8.91 -34.63 -1.37
CA PHE A 319 9.43 -33.26 -1.49
C PHE A 319 9.49 -32.55 -0.13
N SER A 320 8.57 -32.87 0.80
CA SER A 320 8.56 -32.30 2.15
C SER A 320 9.76 -32.78 2.97
N ALA A 321 10.14 -34.06 2.85
CA ALA A 321 11.36 -34.57 3.48
C ALA A 321 12.63 -33.97 2.87
N ALA A 322 12.67 -33.75 1.55
CA ALA A 322 13.78 -33.05 0.90
C ALA A 322 13.87 -31.58 1.37
N TYR A 323 12.74 -30.87 1.41
CA TYR A 323 12.64 -29.52 1.94
C TYR A 323 13.13 -29.43 3.38
N GLY A 324 12.69 -30.35 4.24
CA GLY A 324 13.16 -30.44 5.62
C GLY A 324 14.68 -30.59 5.69
N GLY A 325 15.26 -31.51 4.91
CA GLY A 325 16.72 -31.68 4.84
C GLY A 325 17.46 -30.41 4.39
N TRP A 326 16.92 -29.70 3.41
CA TRP A 326 17.45 -28.41 2.95
C TRP A 326 17.34 -27.32 4.01
N PHE A 327 16.24 -27.27 4.77
CA PHE A 327 16.07 -26.30 5.84
C PHE A 327 17.11 -26.47 6.95
N TYR A 328 17.52 -27.70 7.28
CA TYR A 328 18.60 -27.96 8.26
C TYR A 328 20.02 -27.75 7.71
N SER A 329 20.16 -27.35 6.45
CA SER A 329 21.45 -27.09 5.82
C SER A 329 21.57 -25.60 5.54
N ASP A 330 22.57 -24.94 6.13
CA ASP A 330 22.71 -23.48 6.04
C ASP A 330 22.76 -23.01 4.58
N GLY A 331 23.62 -23.62 3.74
CA GLY A 331 23.72 -23.29 2.32
C GLY A 331 22.40 -23.45 1.55
N HIS A 332 21.68 -24.56 1.76
CA HIS A 332 20.40 -24.80 1.09
C HIS A 332 19.29 -23.85 1.59
N ARG A 333 19.20 -23.64 2.91
CA ARG A 333 18.25 -22.69 3.51
C ARG A 333 18.48 -21.28 2.97
N HIS A 334 19.74 -20.84 2.84
CA HIS A 334 20.07 -19.54 2.27
C HIS A 334 19.63 -19.42 0.82
N ILE A 335 19.71 -20.48 0.02
CA ILE A 335 19.24 -20.50 -1.37
C ILE A 335 17.71 -20.41 -1.44
N MET A 336 17.00 -21.19 -0.62
CA MET A 336 15.53 -21.20 -0.60
C MET A 336 14.95 -19.84 -0.15
N LEU A 337 15.63 -19.19 0.80
CA LEU A 337 15.17 -17.96 1.46
C LEU A 337 15.94 -16.70 0.99
N ALA A 338 16.70 -16.80 -0.09
CA ALA A 338 17.40 -15.66 -0.67
C ALA A 338 16.43 -14.57 -1.15
N LYS A 339 16.81 -13.31 -0.94
CA LYS A 339 16.23 -12.15 -1.63
C LYS A 339 16.65 -12.16 -3.10
N GLY A 340 15.77 -11.74 -4.00
CA GLY A 340 16.08 -11.59 -5.44
C GLY A 340 15.37 -12.55 -6.40
N PRO A 341 15.38 -13.89 -6.21
CA PRO A 341 14.75 -14.79 -7.16
C PRO A 341 13.24 -14.58 -7.23
N ASN A 342 12.70 -14.72 -8.44
CA ASN A 342 11.27 -14.62 -8.74
C ASN A 342 10.74 -15.86 -9.46
N VAL A 343 11.62 -16.79 -9.84
CA VAL A 343 11.28 -18.07 -10.45
C VAL A 343 12.02 -19.23 -9.77
N LEU A 344 11.46 -20.42 -9.91
CA LEU A 344 12.10 -21.68 -9.55
C LEU A 344 11.90 -22.75 -10.62
N GLY A 345 12.86 -23.66 -10.69
CA GLY A 345 12.71 -24.98 -11.28
C GLY A 345 12.79 -26.04 -10.21
N PHE A 346 11.89 -27.01 -10.24
CA PHE A 346 11.92 -28.15 -9.33
C PHE A 346 11.81 -29.44 -10.11
N GLY A 347 12.58 -30.45 -9.74
CA GLY A 347 12.62 -31.72 -10.48
C GLY A 347 12.93 -32.90 -9.58
N VAL A 348 12.30 -34.03 -9.88
CA VAL A 348 12.47 -35.28 -9.15
C VAL A 348 12.69 -36.44 -10.13
N ALA A 349 13.63 -37.33 -9.81
CA ALA A 349 13.80 -38.60 -10.50
C ALA A 349 14.21 -39.67 -9.48
N SER A 350 13.44 -40.76 -9.41
CA SER A 350 13.54 -41.76 -8.34
C SER A 350 13.45 -41.09 -6.96
N ARG A 351 14.54 -41.06 -6.18
CA ARG A 351 14.63 -40.38 -4.87
C ARG A 351 15.63 -39.22 -4.89
N HIS A 352 15.93 -38.67 -6.06
CA HIS A 352 16.77 -37.50 -6.24
C HIS A 352 15.92 -36.27 -6.51
N TRP A 353 16.19 -35.20 -5.78
CA TRP A 353 15.45 -33.94 -5.80
C TRP A 353 16.40 -32.82 -6.15
N THR A 354 15.99 -31.94 -7.06
CA THR A 354 16.75 -30.75 -7.43
C THR A 354 15.82 -29.54 -7.41
N LEU A 355 16.22 -28.49 -6.71
CA LEU A 355 15.64 -27.15 -6.78
C LEU A 355 16.67 -26.23 -7.42
N VAL A 356 16.26 -25.42 -8.40
CA VAL A 356 17.04 -24.31 -8.93
C VAL A 356 16.23 -23.04 -8.76
N THR A 357 16.79 -22.02 -8.12
CA THR A 357 16.16 -20.68 -8.05
C THR A 357 16.76 -19.78 -9.12
N GLY A 358 16.01 -18.78 -9.55
CA GLY A 358 16.52 -17.81 -10.51
C GLY A 358 15.70 -16.54 -10.62
N ARG A 359 16.19 -15.67 -11.49
CA ARG A 359 15.50 -14.47 -11.92
C ARG A 359 15.23 -14.57 -13.42
N GLN A 360 13.96 -14.46 -13.81
CA GLN A 360 13.54 -14.35 -15.21
C GLN A 360 13.91 -12.99 -15.79
#